data_AF-A0A1M5XX34-F1
#
_entry.id   AF-A0A1M5XX34-F1
#
_cell.length_a   1.000
_cell.length_b   1.000
_cell.length_c   1.000
_cell.angle_alpha   90.00
_cell.angle_beta   90.00
_cell.angle_gamma   90.00
#
_symmetry.space_group_name_H-M   'P 1'
#
loop_
_entity.id
_entity.type
_entity.pdbx_description
1 polymer ?
#
loop_
_entity_poly.entity_id
_entity_poly.type
_entity_poly.pdbx_seq_one_letter_code
_entity_poly.pdbx_strand_id
1 'polypeptide(L)'
;MESNIELFHGSAIKVEKPKVLVSGFYKNFGFGFYCTNIEKQAKRWSLVKKPNHIVNVYTTHQIVFCTDKALRTLKYERSYSI
;
A
#
# COMPACT_ATOMS: atom_id res chain seq x y z
N MET A 1 -2.01 -10.53 22.91
CA MET A 1 -1.97 -10.84 21.47
C MET A 1 -2.05 -9.53 20.73
N GLU A 2 -1.01 -9.16 19.99
CA GLU A 2 -1.05 -7.94 19.17
C GLU A 2 -2.05 -8.16 18.02
N SER A 3 -2.99 -7.23 17.83
CA SER A 3 -3.97 -7.30 16.75
C SER A 3 -3.30 -6.92 15.43
N ASN A 4 -3.26 -7.86 14.48
CA ASN A 4 -2.83 -7.58 13.11
C ASN A 4 -3.85 -6.70 12.39
N ILE A 5 -3.36 -5.67 11.71
CA ILE A 5 -4.16 -4.76 10.89
C ILE A 5 -4.00 -5.16 9.42
N GLU A 6 -5.11 -5.29 8.70
CA GLU A 6 -5.12 -5.49 7.25
C GLU A 6 -5.09 -4.12 6.55
N LEU A 7 -4.14 -3.95 5.64
CA LEU A 7 -3.95 -2.74 4.85
C LEU A 7 -4.10 -3.05 3.35
N PHE A 8 -4.72 -2.13 2.63
CA PHE A 8 -5.03 -2.21 1.22
C PHE A 8 -4.35 -1.09 0.44
N HIS A 9 -3.74 -1.43 -0.70
CA HIS A 9 -3.12 -0.50 -1.64
C HIS A 9 -3.67 -0.69 -3.05
N GLY A 10 -4.35 0.34 -3.57
CA GLY A 10 -4.87 0.37 -4.94
C GLY A 10 -3.82 0.85 -5.94
N SER A 11 -3.61 0.09 -7.03
CA SER A 11 -2.55 0.34 -8.01
C SER A 11 -2.87 -0.29 -9.37
N ALA A 12 -2.02 -0.06 -10.37
CA ALA A 12 -2.10 -0.78 -11.65
C ALA A 12 -1.21 -2.03 -11.71
N ILE A 13 -0.45 -2.31 -10.65
CA ILE A 13 0.55 -3.38 -10.62
C ILE A 13 0.49 -4.16 -9.31
N LYS A 14 0.95 -5.40 -9.34
CA LYS A 14 1.20 -6.14 -8.10
C LYS A 14 2.42 -5.55 -7.39
N VAL A 15 2.32 -5.30 -6.09
CA VAL A 15 3.38 -4.74 -5.27
C VAL A 15 3.70 -5.70 -4.12
N GLU A 16 4.53 -6.72 -4.36
CA GLU A 16 4.86 -7.70 -3.31
C GLU A 16 5.91 -7.17 -2.32
N LYS A 17 6.80 -6.30 -2.80
CA LYS A 17 7.96 -5.81 -2.07
C LYS A 17 8.01 -4.28 -2.18
N PRO A 18 7.23 -3.55 -1.37
CA PRO A 18 7.29 -2.10 -1.36
C PRO A 18 8.69 -1.63 -0.94
N LYS A 19 9.13 -0.49 -1.47
CA LYS A 19 10.42 0.12 -1.18
C LYS A 19 10.23 1.61 -0.90
N VAL A 20 11.01 2.16 0.03
CA VAL A 20 11.10 3.60 0.20
C VAL A 20 11.94 4.15 -0.96
N LEU A 21 11.30 4.93 -1.83
CA LEU A 21 11.98 5.64 -2.91
C LEU A 21 12.13 7.10 -2.50
N VAL A 22 13.36 7.60 -2.44
CA VAL A 22 13.60 9.03 -2.21
C VAL A 22 13.42 9.73 -3.55
N SER A 23 12.32 10.48 -3.70
CA SER A 23 12.02 11.28 -4.89
C SER A 23 11.42 12.62 -4.49
N GLY A 24 12.19 13.69 -4.69
CA GLY A 24 11.75 15.08 -4.49
C GLY A 24 11.25 15.46 -3.09
N PHE A 25 10.92 16.73 -2.89
CA PHE A 25 10.28 17.24 -1.67
C PHE A 25 8.80 17.53 -1.94
N TYR A 26 7.98 16.49 -2.01
CA TYR A 26 6.53 16.64 -2.18
C TYR A 26 5.86 16.87 -0.81
N LYS A 27 5.29 18.08 -0.61
CA LYS A 27 4.79 18.52 0.71
C LYS A 27 3.49 17.86 1.16
N ASN A 28 2.63 17.39 0.26
CA ASN A 28 1.28 16.90 0.61
C ASN A 28 0.86 15.62 -0.15
N PHE A 29 0.96 15.61 -1.48
CA PHE A 29 0.61 14.44 -2.32
C PHE A 29 1.60 14.33 -3.47
N GLY A 30 2.28 13.19 -3.54
CA GLY A 30 3.31 12.92 -4.55
C GLY A 30 3.28 11.47 -5.00
N PHE A 31 4.30 11.06 -5.73
CA PHE A 31 4.50 9.65 -6.05
C PHE A 31 4.84 8.90 -4.76
N GLY A 32 3.92 8.06 -4.28
CA GLY A 32 4.05 7.41 -2.99
C GLY A 32 3.24 6.13 -2.88
N PHE A 33 3.58 5.34 -1.87
CA PHE A 33 2.94 4.07 -1.54
C PHE A 33 1.91 4.31 -0.41
N TYR A 34 0.66 4.55 -0.80
CA TYR A 34 -0.42 4.85 0.13
C TYR A 34 -1.26 3.61 0.44
N CYS A 35 -1.41 3.32 1.73
CA CYS A 35 -2.24 2.24 2.25
C CYS A 35 -3.44 2.78 3.03
N THR A 36 -4.50 1.99 3.09
CA THR A 36 -5.70 2.27 3.89
C THR A 36 -6.23 0.97 4.49
N ASN A 37 -6.84 1.02 5.68
CA ASN A 37 -7.56 -0.12 6.24
C ASN A 37 -8.99 -0.25 5.67
N ILE A 38 -9.39 0.63 4.74
CA ILE A 38 -10.71 0.62 4.09
C ILE A 38 -10.58 0.05 2.68
N GLU A 39 -10.93 -1.22 2.49
CA GLU A 39 -10.83 -1.91 1.20
C GLU A 39 -11.55 -1.16 0.06
N LYS A 40 -12.77 -0.66 0.33
CA LYS A 40 -13.57 0.11 -0.64
C LYS A 40 -12.84 1.35 -1.17
N GLN A 41 -12.00 1.98 -0.33
CA GLN A 41 -11.20 3.13 -0.73
C GLN A 41 -10.05 2.71 -1.63
N ALA A 42 -9.32 1.64 -1.28
CA ALA A 42 -8.26 1.11 -2.14
C ALA A 42 -8.78 0.65 -3.51
N LYS A 43 -9.96 0.01 -3.56
CA LYS A 43 -10.64 -0.35 -4.82
C LYS A 43 -10.84 0.89 -5.69
N ARG A 44 -11.44 1.96 -5.14
CA ARG A 44 -11.63 3.24 -5.85
C ARG A 44 -10.30 3.85 -6.34
N TRP A 45 -9.25 3.80 -5.53
CA TRP A 45 -7.93 4.27 -5.94
C TRP A 45 -7.31 3.43 -7.05
N SER A 46 -7.57 2.12 -7.11
CA SER A 46 -7.06 1.27 -8.19
C SER A 46 -7.76 1.53 -9.54
N LEU A 47 -9.05 1.88 -9.52
CA LEU A 47 -9.85 2.13 -10.75
C LEU A 47 -9.36 3.34 -11.56
N VAL A 48 -8.72 4.32 -10.91
CA VAL A 48 -8.14 5.48 -11.59
C VAL A 48 -6.71 5.23 -12.10
N LYS A 49 -6.12 4.06 -11.83
CA LYS A 49 -4.80 3.65 -12.32
C LYS A 49 -4.98 2.78 -13.58
N LYS A 50 -4.11 2.92 -14.56
CA LYS A 50 -4.15 2.16 -15.83
C LYS A 50 -2.79 1.47 -16.07
N PRO A 51 -2.75 0.35 -16.83
CA PRO A 51 -3.87 -0.29 -17.53
C PRO A 51 -4.76 -1.17 -16.65
N ASN A 52 -4.22 -1.73 -15.56
CA ASN A 52 -4.94 -2.66 -14.70
C ASN A 52 -5.48 -1.99 -13.44
N HIS A 53 -6.35 -2.71 -12.73
CA HIS A 53 -6.94 -2.29 -11.46
C HIS A 53 -6.68 -3.37 -10.42
N ILE A 54 -5.62 -3.20 -9.64
CA ILE A 54 -5.13 -4.19 -8.69
C ILE A 54 -5.20 -3.63 -7.26
N VAL A 55 -5.75 -4.43 -6.36
CA VAL A 55 -5.68 -4.19 -4.92
C VAL A 55 -4.65 -5.15 -4.33
N ASN A 56 -3.65 -4.60 -3.63
CA ASN A 56 -2.65 -5.35 -2.88
C ASN A 56 -3.01 -5.32 -1.40
N VAL A 57 -2.84 -6.45 -0.72
CA VAL A 57 -3.22 -6.65 0.68
C VAL A 57 -1.99 -6.99 1.50
N TYR A 58 -1.89 -6.36 2.67
CA TYR A 58 -0.79 -6.55 3.60
C TYR A 58 -1.30 -6.70 5.03
N THR A 59 -0.52 -7.39 5.86
CA THR A 59 -0.68 -7.41 7.31
C THR A 59 0.45 -6.65 8.01
N THR A 60 0.12 -6.00 9.11
CA THR A 60 1.08 -5.24 9.91
C THR A 60 0.61 -5.13 11.36
N HIS A 61 1.52 -4.74 12.24
CA HIS A 61 1.23 -4.37 13.63
C HIS A 61 1.40 -2.85 13.87
N GLN A 62 1.66 -2.07 12.81
CA GLN A 62 2.00 -0.63 12.87
C GLN A 62 1.23 0.19 11.83
N ILE A 63 1.06 1.49 12.06
CA ILE A 63 0.27 2.40 11.20
C ILE A 63 1.16 3.29 10.31
N VAL A 64 2.43 3.52 10.68
CA VAL A 64 3.31 4.50 10.01
C VAL A 64 4.61 3.83 9.53
N PHE A 65 4.94 4.00 8.25
CA PHE A 65 6.09 3.37 7.60
C PHE A 65 6.98 4.40 6.91
N CYS A 66 7.81 5.10 7.68
CA CYS A 66 8.68 6.16 7.15
C CYS A 66 10.15 5.72 6.94
N THR A 67 10.49 4.47 7.26
CA THR A 67 11.85 3.93 7.12
C THR A 67 11.80 2.53 6.54
N ASP A 68 12.90 2.06 5.92
CA ASP A 68 13.00 0.68 5.46
C ASP A 68 12.80 -0.33 6.60
N LYS A 69 13.23 0.00 7.83
CA LYS A 69 13.02 -0.86 9.00
C LYS A 69 11.54 -1.00 9.32
N ALA A 70 10.78 0.10 9.31
CA ALA A 70 9.34 0.06 9.51
C ALA A 70 8.66 -0.71 8.37
N LEU A 71 9.05 -0.44 7.12
CA LEU A 71 8.47 -1.09 5.94
C LEU A 71 8.65 -2.61 5.94
N ARG A 72 9.73 -3.14 6.52
CA ARG A 72 9.96 -4.59 6.68
C ARG A 72 8.91 -5.29 7.55
N THR A 73 8.16 -4.55 8.36
CA THR A 73 7.08 -5.11 9.19
C THR A 73 5.77 -5.30 8.41
N LEU A 74 5.65 -4.66 7.24
CA LEU A 74 4.54 -4.82 6.32
C LEU A 74 4.69 -6.15 5.56
N LYS A 75 3.84 -7.12 5.85
CA LYS A 75 3.87 -8.45 5.23
C LYS A 75 2.87 -8.49 4.10
N TYR A 76 3.32 -8.83 2.91
CA TYR A 76 2.45 -9.02 1.76
C TYR A 76 1.67 -10.33 1.89
N GLU A 77 0.35 -10.28 1.70
CA GLU A 77 -0.53 -11.45 1.75
C GLU A 77 -0.96 -11.90 0.36
N ARG A 78 -1.57 -10.99 -0.41
CA ARG A 78 -2.19 -11.30 -1.70
C ARG A 78 -2.46 -10.03 -2.51
N SER A 79 -2.80 -10.22 -3.78
CA SER A 79 -3.35 -9.20 -4.65
C SER A 79 -4.42 -9.80 -5.53
N TYR A 80 -5.39 -8.98 -5.90
CA TYR A 80 -6.44 -9.39 -6.83
C TYR A 80 -6.80 -8.22 -7.75
N SER A 81 -7.22 -8.57 -8.96
CA SER A 81 -7.74 -7.62 -9.93
C SER A 81 -9.22 -7.37 -9.66
N ILE A 82 -9.68 -6.16 -9.97
CA ILE A 82 -11.10 -5.76 -9.93
C ILE A 82 -11.57 -5.18 -11.25
#